data_AF-A0A927IDB2-F1
#
_entry.id   AF-A0A927IDB2-F1
#
_cell.length_a   1.000
_cell.length_b   1.000
_cell.length_c   1.000
_cell.angle_alpha   90.00
_cell.angle_beta   90.00
_cell.angle_gamma   90.00
#
_symmetry.space_group_name_H-M   'P 1'
#
loop_
_entity.id
_entity.type
_entity.pdbx_description
1 polymer ?
#
loop_
_entity_poly.entity_id
_entity_poly.type
_entity_poly.pdbx_seq_one_letter_code
_entity_poly.pdbx_strand_id
1 'polypeptide(L)'
;MRIVSGARSAAVAAAIVVAAGGLPSVAAYADDGSETRKKVVNCINKEIVKENATWQLTESDLRTFTGIVDRVVMREPHKPVSAEEQEKILREVRFATYRELPHLDADTVDRMMQSLTTHGRHCVARTSG
;
A
#
# COMPACT_ATOMS: atom_id res chain seq x y z
N MET A 1 39.59 15.83 -17.16
CA MET A 1 38.68 16.01 -16.00
C MET A 1 37.56 16.95 -16.42
N ARG A 2 36.32 16.48 -16.48
CA ARG A 2 35.13 17.32 -16.69
C ARG A 2 34.33 17.32 -15.39
N ILE A 3 34.10 18.50 -14.83
CA ILE A 3 33.31 18.74 -13.62
C ILE A 3 32.18 19.71 -14.01
N VAL A 4 30.96 19.17 -14.05
CA VAL A 4 29.66 19.63 -13.51
C VAL A 4 29.15 21.08 -13.75
N SER A 5 27.88 21.11 -14.18
CA SER A 5 26.76 22.07 -13.99
C SER A 5 26.94 23.58 -14.18
N GLY A 6 25.99 24.15 -14.94
CA GLY A 6 25.61 25.55 -14.87
C GLY A 6 24.31 25.81 -15.63
N ALA A 7 23.22 25.99 -14.88
CA ALA A 7 21.88 26.26 -15.37
C ALA A 7 21.77 27.55 -16.20
N ARG A 8 20.98 27.52 -17.27
CA ARG A 8 20.25 28.70 -17.76
C ARG A 8 18.86 28.29 -18.21
N SER A 9 17.92 28.45 -17.28
CA SER A 9 16.50 28.54 -17.54
C SER A 9 16.24 29.59 -18.62
N ALA A 10 15.59 29.18 -19.70
CA ALA A 10 14.82 30.06 -20.57
C ALA A 10 13.44 29.43 -20.68
N ALA A 11 12.55 29.80 -19.76
CA ALA A 11 11.14 29.51 -19.87
C ALA A 11 10.59 30.29 -21.07
N VAL A 12 10.38 29.61 -22.20
CA VAL A 12 9.61 30.14 -23.31
C VAL A 12 8.14 29.84 -23.00
N ALA A 13 7.49 30.74 -22.27
CA ALA A 13 6.05 30.73 -22.09
C ALA A 13 5.40 31.22 -23.40
N ALA A 14 5.08 30.29 -24.29
CA ALA A 14 4.23 30.56 -25.44
C ALA A 14 2.76 30.52 -24.97
N ALA A 15 2.21 31.69 -24.65
CA ALA A 15 0.78 31.90 -24.53
C ALA A 15 0.18 31.94 -25.94
N ILE A 16 -0.58 30.91 -26.34
CA ILE A 16 -1.35 30.91 -27.60
C ILE A 16 -2.82 30.61 -27.29
N VAL A 17 -3.58 31.71 -27.33
CA VAL A 17 -4.94 31.94 -27.85
C VAL A 17 -5.94 30.77 -27.83
N VAL A 18 -6.96 30.95 -27.00
CA VAL A 18 -8.24 30.23 -26.97
C VAL A 18 -8.99 30.45 -28.29
N ALA A 19 -9.20 29.37 -29.06
CA ALA A 19 -10.21 29.29 -30.11
C ALA A 19 -11.22 28.21 -29.70
N ALA A 20 -12.50 28.57 -29.70
CA ALA A 20 -13.61 27.72 -29.31
C ALA A 20 -13.64 26.41 -30.12
N GLY A 21 -13.60 25.27 -29.42
CA GLY A 21 -13.57 23.93 -29.97
C GLY A 21 -12.90 23.01 -28.97
N GLY A 22 -13.71 22.33 -28.14
CA GLY A 22 -13.26 21.58 -26.97
C GLY A 22 -12.12 20.62 -27.26
N LEU A 23 -10.92 20.96 -26.80
CA LEU A 23 -9.85 20.00 -26.60
C LEU A 23 -10.08 19.39 -25.22
N PRO A 24 -10.40 18.08 -25.12
CA PRO A 24 -10.44 17.43 -23.84
C PRO A 24 -9.06 17.58 -23.21
N SER A 25 -9.01 18.34 -22.12
CA SER A 25 -7.87 18.34 -21.23
C SER A 25 -7.65 16.89 -20.84
N VAL A 26 -6.63 16.25 -21.43
CA VAL A 26 -6.13 14.99 -20.91
C VAL A 26 -5.60 15.32 -19.54
N ALA A 27 -6.46 15.14 -18.54
CA ALA A 27 -6.05 15.06 -17.16
C ALA A 27 -4.94 14.01 -17.14
N ALA A 28 -3.72 14.45 -16.84
CA ALA A 28 -2.64 13.53 -16.57
C ALA A 28 -3.12 12.63 -15.42
N TYR A 29 -3.42 11.37 -15.73
CA TYR A 29 -3.75 10.33 -14.76
C TYR A 29 -2.49 10.09 -13.91
N ALA A 30 -2.38 10.85 -12.83
CA ALA A 30 -1.32 10.73 -11.85
C ALA A 30 -1.92 10.29 -10.51
N ASP A 31 -2.69 9.19 -10.47
CA ASP A 31 -3.03 8.50 -9.21
C ASP A 31 -3.69 7.11 -9.41
N ASP A 32 -2.98 6.11 -9.94
CA ASP A 32 -3.50 4.72 -9.93
C ASP A 32 -2.87 3.85 -8.82
N GLY A 33 -1.69 4.22 -8.34
CA GLY A 33 -0.96 3.44 -7.33
C GLY A 33 -1.51 3.57 -5.91
N SER A 34 -2.16 4.70 -5.58
CA SER A 34 -2.79 4.95 -4.27
C SER A 34 -4.14 4.26 -4.18
N GLU A 35 -5.02 4.45 -5.16
CA GLU A 35 -6.36 3.85 -5.18
C GLU A 35 -6.33 2.31 -5.28
N THR A 36 -5.44 1.75 -6.11
CA THR A 36 -5.27 0.29 -6.18
C THR A 36 -4.84 -0.29 -4.83
N ARG A 37 -3.95 0.40 -4.11
CA ARG A 37 -3.48 -0.03 -2.80
C ARG A 37 -4.57 0.05 -1.73
N LYS A 38 -5.38 1.11 -1.73
CA LYS A 38 -6.55 1.20 -0.85
C LYS A 38 -7.51 0.04 -1.09
N LYS A 39 -7.72 -0.36 -2.35
CA LYS A 39 -8.53 -1.55 -2.69
C LYS A 39 -7.92 -2.84 -2.14
N VAL A 40 -6.60 -3.01 -2.27
CA VAL A 40 -5.86 -4.17 -1.71
C VAL A 40 -5.99 -4.21 -0.19
N VAL A 41 -5.71 -3.10 0.49
CA VAL A 41 -5.79 -2.98 1.95
C VAL A 41 -7.21 -3.27 2.45
N ASN A 42 -8.23 -2.69 1.81
CA ASN A 42 -9.62 -2.95 2.15
C ASN A 42 -9.99 -4.44 1.95
N CYS A 43 -9.52 -5.06 0.86
CA CYS A 43 -9.69 -6.49 0.64
C CYS A 43 -9.02 -7.32 1.76
N ILE A 44 -7.77 -7.02 2.12
CA ILE A 44 -7.04 -7.70 3.18
C ILE A 44 -7.77 -7.56 4.52
N ASN A 45 -8.19 -6.34 4.89
CA ASN A 45 -8.90 -6.09 6.14
C ASN A 45 -10.22 -6.86 6.23
N LYS A 46 -10.95 -6.98 5.12
CA LYS A 46 -12.16 -7.81 5.08
C LYS A 46 -11.87 -9.29 5.35
N GLU A 47 -10.79 -9.83 4.79
CA GLU A 47 -10.41 -11.22 5.03
C GLU A 47 -9.86 -11.43 6.46
N ILE A 48 -9.07 -10.50 7.00
CA ILE A 48 -8.61 -10.50 8.41
C ILE A 48 -9.80 -10.53 9.37
N VAL A 49 -10.82 -9.69 9.15
CA VAL A 49 -12.01 -9.64 10.01
C VAL A 49 -12.78 -10.97 9.97
N LYS A 50 -12.89 -11.61 8.80
CA LYS A 50 -13.53 -12.93 8.69
C LYS A 50 -12.73 -14.01 9.41
N GLU A 51 -11.41 -14.01 9.24
CA GLU A 51 -10.53 -15.01 9.82
C GLU A 51 -10.25 -14.81 11.31
N ASN A 52 -10.62 -13.65 11.86
CA ASN A 52 -10.56 -13.43 13.30
C ASN A 52 -11.37 -14.45 14.11
N ALA A 53 -12.37 -15.12 13.51
CA ALA A 53 -13.04 -16.25 14.15
C ALA A 53 -12.08 -17.39 14.55
N THR A 54 -10.94 -17.52 13.86
CA THR A 54 -9.91 -18.53 14.11
C THR A 54 -8.89 -18.09 15.15
N TRP A 55 -8.51 -16.80 15.17
CA TRP A 55 -7.52 -16.26 16.12
C TRP A 55 -8.14 -15.77 17.42
N GLN A 56 -9.44 -15.45 17.40
CA GLN A 56 -10.20 -14.95 18.53
C GLN A 56 -9.60 -13.70 19.17
N LEU A 57 -9.01 -12.81 18.35
CA LEU A 57 -8.53 -11.52 18.86
C LEU A 57 -9.70 -10.73 19.42
N THR A 58 -9.45 -10.00 20.51
CA THR A 58 -10.40 -9.02 21.02
C THR A 58 -10.67 -7.95 19.96
N GLU A 59 -11.78 -7.23 20.04
CA GLU A 59 -12.08 -6.16 19.09
C GLU A 59 -10.96 -5.09 19.07
N SER A 60 -10.39 -4.80 20.24
CA SER A 60 -9.27 -3.87 20.39
C SER A 60 -8.01 -4.37 19.67
N ASP A 61 -7.68 -5.65 19.83
CA ASP A 61 -6.50 -6.25 19.21
C ASP A 61 -6.66 -6.38 17.69
N LEU A 62 -7.87 -6.77 17.24
CA LEU A 62 -8.20 -6.82 15.82
C LEU A 62 -8.07 -5.45 15.16
N ARG A 63 -8.57 -4.39 15.81
CA ARG A 63 -8.46 -3.00 15.34
C ARG A 63 -7.01 -2.53 15.31
N THR A 64 -6.20 -2.95 16.28
CA THR A 64 -4.77 -2.64 16.31
C THR A 64 -4.04 -3.34 15.16
N PHE A 65 -4.34 -4.62 14.94
CA PHE A 65 -3.73 -5.39 13.87
C PHE A 65 -4.08 -4.86 12.48
N THR A 66 -5.34 -4.56 12.19
CA THR A 66 -5.74 -3.94 10.90
C THR A 66 -5.10 -2.56 10.73
N GLY A 67 -4.99 -1.77 11.80
CA GLY A 67 -4.28 -0.49 11.78
C GLY A 67 -2.77 -0.61 11.50
N ILE A 68 -2.13 -1.69 11.94
CA ILE A 68 -0.74 -1.99 11.58
C ILE A 68 -0.64 -2.30 10.08
N VAL A 69 -1.52 -3.16 9.56
CA VAL A 69 -1.54 -3.54 8.14
C VAL A 69 -1.74 -2.30 7.26
N ASP A 70 -2.72 -1.46 7.57
CA ASP A 70 -2.99 -0.20 6.86
C ASP A 70 -1.74 0.67 6.81
N ARG A 71 -1.11 0.89 7.96
CA ARG A 71 0.05 1.79 8.10
C ARG A 71 1.26 1.28 7.33
N VAL A 72 1.55 -0.02 7.41
CA VAL A 72 2.73 -0.60 6.74
C VAL A 72 2.50 -0.67 5.23
N VAL A 73 1.34 -1.18 4.80
CA VAL A 73 1.06 -1.34 3.37
C VAL A 73 0.97 0.03 2.69
N MET A 74 0.32 1.03 3.30
CA MET A 74 0.19 2.37 2.70
C MET A 74 1.48 3.20 2.72
N ARG A 75 2.53 2.78 3.45
CA ARG A 75 3.78 3.56 3.58
C ARG A 75 4.71 3.44 2.39
N GLU A 76 4.77 2.30 1.72
CA GLU A 76 5.73 2.07 0.64
C GLU A 76 5.40 2.92 -0.62
N PRO A 77 6.37 3.36 -1.43
CA PRO A 77 6.09 4.12 -2.65
C PRO A 77 5.28 3.31 -3.69
N HIS A 78 4.62 3.99 -4.64
CA HIS A 78 3.64 3.47 -5.63
C HIS A 78 4.16 2.47 -6.66
N LYS A 79 5.28 1.78 -6.39
CA LYS A 79 5.85 0.79 -7.31
C LYS A 79 5.10 -0.55 -7.20
N PRO A 80 5.06 -1.34 -8.29
CA PRO A 80 4.59 -2.72 -8.22
C PRO A 80 5.41 -3.48 -7.19
N VAL A 81 4.72 -4.09 -6.23
CA VAL A 81 5.36 -4.73 -5.07
C VAL A 81 6.09 -5.99 -5.54
N SER A 82 7.41 -5.92 -5.58
CA SER A 82 8.29 -7.07 -5.82
C SER A 82 8.17 -8.11 -4.69
N ALA A 83 8.63 -9.33 -4.92
CA ALA A 83 8.66 -10.36 -3.88
C ALA A 83 9.46 -9.91 -2.64
N GLU A 84 10.54 -9.15 -2.84
CA GLU A 84 11.37 -8.57 -1.79
C GLU A 84 10.61 -7.50 -0.97
N GLU A 85 9.84 -6.64 -1.64
CA GLU A 85 8.98 -5.67 -0.96
C GLU A 85 7.83 -6.34 -0.21
N GLN A 86 7.25 -7.42 -0.74
CA GLN A 86 6.23 -8.20 -0.02
C GLN A 86 6.80 -8.79 1.27
N GLU A 87 8.00 -9.35 1.21
CA GLU A 87 8.67 -9.91 2.38
C GLU A 87 9.02 -8.81 3.40
N LYS A 88 9.47 -7.65 2.92
CA LYS A 88 9.73 -6.48 3.78
C LYS A 88 8.45 -6.03 4.49
N ILE A 89 7.34 -5.87 3.77
CA ILE A 89 6.03 -5.52 4.34
C ILE A 89 5.62 -6.54 5.41
N LEU A 90 5.73 -7.83 5.12
CA LEU A 90 5.41 -8.89 6.10
C LEU A 90 6.27 -8.83 7.36
N ARG A 91 7.58 -8.61 7.21
CA ARG A 91 8.49 -8.43 8.36
C ARG A 91 8.13 -7.20 9.19
N GLU A 92 7.77 -6.10 8.55
CA GLU A 92 7.38 -4.87 9.24
C GLU A 92 6.04 -5.00 9.96
N VAL A 93 5.05 -5.67 9.36
CA VAL A 93 3.79 -6.01 10.02
C VAL A 93 4.04 -6.91 11.23
N ARG A 94 4.85 -7.97 11.07
CA ARG A 94 5.22 -8.88 12.17
C ARG A 94 5.88 -8.12 13.32
N PHE A 95 6.88 -7.29 13.03
CA PHE A 95 7.59 -6.51 14.04
C PHE A 95 6.66 -5.53 14.78
N ALA A 96 5.81 -4.82 14.05
CA ALA A 96 4.83 -3.93 14.65
C ALA A 96 3.79 -4.68 15.49
N THR A 97 3.40 -5.89 15.07
CA THR A 97 2.49 -6.77 15.82
C THR A 97 3.10 -7.16 17.16
N TYR A 98 4.35 -7.63 17.19
CA TYR A 98 5.01 -7.96 18.47
C TYR A 98 5.19 -6.74 19.39
N ARG A 99 5.33 -5.54 18.82
CA ARG A 99 5.49 -4.31 19.59
C ARG A 99 4.17 -3.79 20.18
N GLU A 100 3.10 -3.80 19.38
CA GLU A 100 1.81 -3.18 19.73
C GLU A 100 0.83 -4.20 20.34
N LEU A 101 1.05 -5.50 20.12
CA LEU A 101 0.28 -6.61 20.67
C LEU A 101 1.21 -7.64 21.35
N PRO A 102 1.99 -7.24 22.38
CA PRO A 102 3.00 -8.10 23.00
C PRO A 102 2.42 -9.26 23.80
N HIS A 103 1.12 -9.26 24.07
CA HIS A 103 0.41 -10.33 24.78
C HIS A 103 0.02 -11.51 23.89
N LEU A 104 0.11 -11.36 22.56
CA LEU A 104 -0.18 -12.46 21.64
C LEU A 104 0.97 -13.48 21.66
N ASP A 105 0.61 -14.76 21.71
CA ASP A 105 1.59 -15.83 21.58
C ASP A 105 2.19 -15.89 20.17
N ALA A 106 3.40 -16.43 20.08
CA ALA A 106 4.13 -16.51 18.82
C ALA A 106 3.38 -17.30 17.74
N ASP A 107 2.68 -18.37 18.13
CA ASP A 107 1.93 -19.22 17.19
C ASP A 107 0.74 -18.46 16.59
N THR A 108 0.05 -17.64 17.37
CA THR A 108 -1.02 -16.76 16.90
C THR A 108 -0.49 -15.74 15.90
N VAL A 109 0.63 -15.09 16.22
CA VAL A 109 1.28 -14.14 15.28
C VAL A 109 1.73 -14.85 14.00
N ASP A 110 2.26 -16.07 14.09
CA ASP A 110 2.65 -16.85 12.92
C ASP A 110 1.46 -17.20 12.02
N ARG A 111 0.35 -17.65 12.60
CA ARG A 111 -0.89 -17.90 11.84
C ARG A 111 -1.39 -16.63 11.15
N MET A 112 -1.39 -15.49 11.86
CA MET A 112 -1.78 -14.20 11.28
C MET A 112 -0.90 -13.82 10.08
N MET A 113 0.42 -14.06 10.15
CA MET A 113 1.34 -13.75 9.04
C MET A 113 1.14 -14.69 7.83
N GLN A 114 0.86 -15.97 8.08
CA GLN A 114 0.54 -16.94 7.03
C GLN A 114 -0.74 -16.54 6.27
N SER A 115 -1.78 -16.15 7.00
CA SER A 115 -3.03 -15.69 6.39
C SER A 115 -2.86 -14.36 5.67
N LEU A 116 -2.08 -13.42 6.22
CA LEU A 116 -1.78 -12.16 5.53
C LEU A 116 -1.09 -12.39 4.18
N THR A 117 -0.17 -13.37 4.12
CA THR A 117 0.50 -13.76 2.86
C THR A 117 -0.50 -14.31 1.84
N THR A 118 -1.40 -15.18 2.29
CA THR A 118 -2.42 -15.80 1.44
C THR A 118 -3.42 -14.77 0.92
N HIS A 119 -3.96 -13.95 1.82
CA HIS A 119 -4.93 -12.91 1.49
C HIS A 119 -4.31 -11.79 0.67
N GLY A 120 -3.07 -11.40 0.96
CA GLY A 120 -2.34 -10.42 0.16
C GLY A 120 -2.26 -10.82 -1.31
N ARG A 121 -1.88 -12.07 -1.60
CA ARG A 121 -1.83 -12.59 -2.98
C ARG A 121 -3.21 -12.60 -3.65
N HIS A 122 -4.22 -13.11 -2.96
CA HIS A 122 -5.59 -13.17 -3.48
C HIS A 122 -6.18 -11.77 -3.74
N CYS A 123 -5.95 -10.82 -2.83
CA CYS A 123 -6.42 -9.45 -2.97
C CYS A 123 -5.72 -8.71 -4.12
N VAL A 124 -4.40 -8.82 -4.24
CA VAL A 124 -3.65 -8.25 -5.37
C VAL A 124 -4.16 -8.81 -6.71
N ALA A 125 -4.40 -10.12 -6.80
CA ALA A 125 -4.94 -10.75 -8.02
C ALA A 125 -6.35 -10.23 -8.38
N ARG A 126 -7.20 -9.93 -7.38
CA ARG A 126 -8.57 -9.44 -7.61
C ARG A 126 -8.66 -7.94 -7.90
N THR A 127 -7.69 -7.14 -7.47
CA THR A 127 -7.70 -5.68 -7.64
C THR A 127 -6.90 -5.19 -8.84
N SER A 128 -6.12 -6.08 -9.48
CA SER A 128 -5.28 -5.78 -10.64
C SER A 128 -5.91 -6.21 -11.97
N GLY A 129 -7.17 -6.67 -11.95
CA GLY A 129 -7.94 -7.13 -13.11
C GLY A 129 -9.09 -6.21 -13.47
#